data_AF-A0A1F8Q875-F1
#
_entry.id   AF-A0A1F8Q875-F1
#
_cell.length_a   1.000
_cell.length_b   1.000
_cell.length_c   1.000
_cell.angle_alpha   90.00
_cell.angle_beta   90.00
_cell.angle_gamma   90.00
#
_symmetry.space_group_name_H-M   'P 1'
#
loop_
_entity.id
_entity.type
_entity.pdbx_description
1 polymer ?
#
loop_
_entity_poly.entity_id
_entity_poly.type
_entity_poly.pdbx_seq_one_letter_code
_entity_poly.pdbx_strand_id
1 'polypeptide(L)'
;MKRTQIILLAGLVAVLLAGSFGVTQSSFIDQETSTDNALVIATSWIQIDAVSTGTDDDVTQLTVPHNTGSGNNRLMLISTYAKGGTLYNVSSVTYNGQPAQYVGRDSNGGNGIITEIWKLVAPTSGTYNVVVTWAGEHNYGCVVGVITFTGVNQTTPLGTAVTANGDSQLATVNVSSSTDELVFDATGQDNKDVTSDMTPGANQTQQWQVLSPSYAKGAASTEAGAATVTMSWSWTTDTEWAIVAVPVKPAP
;
A
#
# COMPACT_ATOMS: atom_id res chain seq x y z
N MET A 1 65.12 -2.46 29.50
CA MET A 1 65.83 -1.16 29.56
C MET A 1 64.82 -0.09 29.16
N LYS A 2 64.49 0.85 30.08
CA LYS A 2 63.62 2.05 29.94
C LYS A 2 62.14 1.76 29.51
N ARG A 3 61.11 1.75 30.37
CA ARG A 3 60.61 2.72 31.38
C ARG A 3 60.56 4.16 30.88
N THR A 4 59.35 4.62 30.55
CA THR A 4 58.92 6.03 30.69
C THR A 4 57.48 6.03 31.23
N GLN A 5 57.36 6.29 32.53
CA GLN A 5 56.16 6.84 33.18
C GLN A 5 56.17 8.37 33.01
N ILE A 6 55.05 9.04 33.40
CA ILE A 6 54.86 10.38 34.04
C ILE A 6 53.78 11.22 33.29
N ILE A 7 52.74 11.88 33.85
CA ILE A 7 52.27 12.21 35.23
C ILE A 7 50.85 12.88 35.21
N LEU A 8 50.04 12.62 36.27
CA LEU A 8 49.02 13.43 37.05
C LEU A 8 47.79 14.10 36.34
N LEU A 9 46.59 14.30 36.94
CA LEU A 9 46.23 14.68 38.34
C LEU A 9 44.69 14.53 38.69
N ALA A 10 44.40 14.20 39.97
CA ALA A 10 43.23 14.51 40.87
C ALA A 10 41.79 14.03 40.52
N GLY A 11 40.91 13.60 41.42
CA GLY A 11 40.80 13.47 42.91
C GLY A 11 39.29 13.29 43.24
N LEU A 12 38.82 12.39 44.14
CA LEU A 12 38.33 12.66 45.52
C LEU A 12 37.67 11.34 46.05
N VAL A 13 38.26 10.52 46.94
CA VAL A 13 38.15 10.41 48.43
C VAL A 13 36.70 10.41 48.99
N ALA A 14 36.10 9.23 49.30
CA ALA A 14 35.96 8.53 50.61
C ALA A 14 35.23 9.34 51.71
N VAL A 15 34.29 8.83 52.52
CA VAL A 15 34.50 7.92 53.67
C VAL A 15 33.12 7.49 54.24
N LEU A 16 32.97 6.21 54.62
CA LEU A 16 31.89 5.65 55.45
C LEU A 16 32.33 5.59 56.93
N LEU A 17 31.46 5.90 57.89
CA LEU A 17 31.50 5.49 59.31
C LEU A 17 30.21 5.99 60.00
N ALA A 18 29.49 5.36 60.94
CA ALA A 18 29.22 3.98 61.35
C ALA A 18 28.02 4.03 62.33
N GLY A 19 27.17 2.99 62.34
CA GLY A 19 26.51 2.46 63.56
C GLY A 19 25.08 2.89 63.92
N SER A 20 24.13 1.95 63.85
CA SER A 20 23.17 1.65 64.94
C SER A 20 22.21 0.49 64.59
N PHE A 21 22.42 -0.65 65.26
CA PHE A 21 21.49 -1.68 65.76
C PHE A 21 20.26 -2.15 64.94
N GLY A 22 20.19 -3.47 64.70
CA GLY A 22 18.95 -4.20 64.39
C GLY A 22 19.21 -5.64 63.92
N VAL A 23 18.58 -6.62 64.57
CA VAL A 23 18.93 -8.05 64.61
C VAL A 23 18.02 -8.89 63.66
N THR A 24 18.65 -9.83 62.94
CA THR A 24 18.19 -11.13 62.34
C THR A 24 16.87 -11.30 61.54
N GLN A 25 17.09 -11.78 60.30
CA GLN A 25 16.51 -12.97 59.64
C GLN A 25 15.05 -13.00 59.09
N SER A 26 15.00 -13.25 57.77
CA SER A 26 14.04 -14.03 56.97
C SER A 26 12.67 -13.46 56.60
N SER A 27 12.50 -13.39 55.26
CA SER A 27 11.27 -13.41 54.44
C SER A 27 10.28 -12.26 54.64
N PHE A 28 9.94 -11.53 53.57
CA PHE A 28 8.62 -11.48 52.92
C PHE A 28 8.69 -10.56 51.68
N ILE A 29 7.81 -10.85 50.73
CA ILE A 29 7.57 -10.17 49.45
C ILE A 29 7.23 -8.69 49.68
N ASP A 30 7.81 -7.80 48.87
CA ASP A 30 7.10 -6.58 48.46
C ASP A 30 6.93 -6.60 46.95
N GLN A 31 5.67 -6.78 46.58
CA GLN A 31 5.09 -6.61 45.26
C GLN A 31 5.03 -5.11 45.01
N GLU A 32 5.93 -4.55 44.19
CA GLU A 32 5.60 -3.33 43.47
C GLU A 32 4.75 -3.71 42.26
N THR A 33 3.44 -3.56 42.40
CA THR A 33 2.57 -3.31 41.25
C THR A 33 2.95 -1.96 40.65
N SER A 34 3.99 -1.92 39.84
CA SER A 34 4.03 -0.95 38.76
C SER A 34 3.07 -1.47 37.69
N THR A 35 1.78 -1.12 37.83
CA THR A 35 0.96 -0.95 36.64
C THR A 35 1.46 0.33 35.99
N ASP A 36 2.62 0.26 35.34
CA ASP A 36 2.81 1.02 34.12
C ASP A 36 1.78 0.44 33.14
N ASN A 37 0.53 0.87 33.30
CA ASN A 37 -0.38 1.04 32.20
C ASN A 37 0.29 2.11 31.33
N ALA A 38 1.34 1.72 30.61
CA ALA A 38 1.64 2.33 29.35
C ALA A 38 0.32 2.22 28.59
N LEU A 39 -0.39 3.34 28.52
CA LEU A 39 -1.41 3.52 27.51
C LEU A 39 -0.63 3.40 26.20
N VAL A 40 -0.46 2.17 25.72
CA VAL A 40 -0.12 1.90 24.33
C VAL A 40 -1.36 2.39 23.61
N ILE A 41 -1.38 3.69 23.31
CA ILE A 41 -2.27 4.22 22.30
C ILE A 41 -1.78 3.52 21.04
N ALA A 42 -2.40 2.40 20.72
CA ALA A 42 -2.18 1.75 19.44
C ALA A 42 -2.76 2.70 18.40
N THR A 43 -1.98 3.68 17.98
CA THR A 43 -2.24 4.39 16.73
C THR A 43 -2.16 3.33 15.65
N SER A 44 -3.29 2.95 15.07
CA SER A 44 -3.31 1.91 14.04
C SER A 44 -2.76 2.50 12.75
N TRP A 45 -1.46 2.34 12.53
CA TRP A 45 -0.84 2.64 11.25
C TRP A 45 -1.51 1.78 10.17
N ILE A 46 -1.68 2.36 8.98
CA ILE A 46 -2.15 1.59 7.83
C ILE A 46 -1.08 0.55 7.48
N GLN A 47 -1.47 -0.72 7.35
CA GLN A 47 -0.55 -1.80 6.97
C GLN A 47 -1.10 -2.54 5.76
N ILE A 48 -0.20 -3.02 4.88
CA ILE A 48 -0.55 -3.96 3.82
C ILE A 48 -0.88 -5.31 4.47
N ASP A 49 -1.99 -5.91 4.04
CA ASP A 49 -2.45 -7.22 4.51
C ASP A 49 -2.15 -8.29 3.46
N ALA A 50 -2.69 -8.16 2.25
CA ALA A 50 -2.45 -9.12 1.16
C ALA A 50 -2.45 -8.43 -0.21
N VAL A 51 -1.78 -9.09 -1.17
CA VAL A 51 -1.73 -8.68 -2.57
C VAL A 51 -2.02 -9.90 -3.46
N SER A 52 -2.88 -9.73 -4.46
CA SER A 52 -3.11 -10.71 -5.53
C SER A 52 -3.15 -10.01 -6.88
N THR A 53 -2.80 -10.74 -7.94
CA THR A 53 -2.98 -10.28 -9.32
C THR A 53 -3.60 -11.38 -10.16
N GLY A 54 -4.32 -10.99 -11.20
CA GLY A 54 -4.76 -11.87 -12.26
C GLY A 54 -4.73 -11.15 -13.61
N THR A 55 -4.60 -11.91 -14.66
CA THR A 55 -4.61 -11.40 -16.04
C THR A 55 -5.34 -12.39 -16.91
N ASP A 56 -6.00 -11.89 -17.95
CA ASP A 56 -6.63 -12.74 -18.95
C ASP A 56 -6.69 -11.99 -20.29
N ASP A 57 -7.20 -12.65 -21.32
CA ASP A 57 -7.46 -12.06 -22.64
C ASP A 57 -8.69 -12.71 -23.27
N ASP A 58 -9.38 -11.97 -24.15
CA ASP A 58 -10.63 -12.39 -24.80
C ASP A 58 -11.70 -12.82 -23.77
N VAL A 59 -11.85 -12.04 -22.68
CA VAL A 59 -12.83 -12.32 -21.62
C VAL A 59 -13.75 -11.14 -21.34
N THR A 60 -14.96 -11.44 -20.86
CA THR A 60 -15.90 -10.47 -20.28
C THR A 60 -15.84 -10.42 -18.75
N GLN A 61 -15.14 -11.38 -18.13
CA GLN A 61 -15.01 -11.50 -16.69
C GLN A 61 -13.65 -12.12 -16.32
N LEU A 62 -13.03 -11.57 -15.28
CA LEU A 62 -11.81 -12.10 -14.67
C LEU A 62 -12.06 -12.38 -13.19
N THR A 63 -11.69 -13.59 -12.77
CA THR A 63 -11.78 -14.03 -11.38
C THR A 63 -10.38 -14.14 -10.78
N VAL A 64 -10.13 -13.41 -9.69
CA VAL A 64 -8.86 -13.41 -8.96
C VAL A 64 -9.07 -13.94 -7.54
N PRO A 65 -8.47 -15.09 -7.16
CA PRO A 65 -8.51 -15.55 -5.78
C PRO A 65 -7.69 -14.61 -4.88
N HIS A 66 -8.27 -14.20 -3.76
CA HIS A 66 -7.63 -13.29 -2.83
C HIS A 66 -7.91 -13.68 -1.38
N ASN A 67 -6.87 -13.64 -0.55
CA ASN A 67 -6.95 -13.99 0.86
C ASN A 67 -6.90 -12.73 1.72
N THR A 68 -8.08 -12.26 2.15
CA THR A 68 -8.17 -11.11 3.06
C THR A 68 -7.91 -11.57 4.49
N GLY A 69 -6.91 -11.01 5.15
CA GLY A 69 -6.58 -11.31 6.54
C GLY A 69 -7.65 -10.87 7.53
N SER A 70 -7.42 -11.20 8.80
CA SER A 70 -8.38 -10.99 9.88
C SER A 70 -8.16 -9.69 10.67
N GLY A 71 -7.21 -8.86 10.24
CA GLY A 71 -6.92 -7.58 10.90
C GLY A 71 -8.13 -6.65 10.94
N ASN A 72 -8.09 -5.69 11.87
CA ASN A 72 -9.15 -4.71 12.06
C ASN A 72 -9.10 -3.62 10.97
N ASN A 73 -10.24 -2.94 10.77
CA ASN A 73 -10.31 -1.73 9.95
C ASN A 73 -9.79 -1.96 8.52
N ARG A 74 -10.40 -2.92 7.82
CA ARG A 74 -9.93 -3.37 6.51
C ARG A 74 -10.40 -2.47 5.37
N LEU A 75 -9.57 -2.34 4.35
CA LEU A 75 -9.92 -1.77 3.06
C LEU A 75 -9.36 -2.68 1.98
N MET A 76 -10.15 -2.99 0.96
CA MET A 76 -9.66 -3.59 -0.28
C MET A 76 -9.69 -2.53 -1.37
N LEU A 77 -8.58 -2.37 -2.09
CA LEU A 77 -8.54 -1.66 -3.36
C LEU A 77 -8.32 -2.66 -4.49
N ILE A 78 -9.12 -2.52 -5.53
CA ILE A 78 -9.06 -3.33 -6.74
C ILE A 78 -8.74 -2.37 -7.89
N SER A 79 -7.62 -2.61 -8.56
CA SER A 79 -7.22 -1.84 -9.74
C SER A 79 -7.40 -2.69 -10.99
N THR A 80 -7.99 -2.12 -12.04
CA THR A 80 -8.18 -2.80 -13.32
C THR A 80 -7.47 -2.08 -14.43
N TYR A 81 -6.89 -2.83 -15.36
CA TYR A 81 -6.20 -2.29 -16.53
C TYR A 81 -6.67 -3.03 -17.75
N ALA A 82 -6.96 -2.28 -18.80
CA ALA A 82 -7.41 -2.85 -20.04
C ALA A 82 -7.05 -1.94 -21.20
N LYS A 83 -6.78 -2.56 -22.34
CA LYS A 83 -6.62 -1.84 -23.60
C LYS A 83 -7.95 -1.80 -24.33
N GLY A 84 -8.21 -0.68 -25.02
CA GLY A 84 -9.42 -0.47 -25.82
C GLY A 84 -10.29 0.71 -25.38
N GLY A 85 -9.79 1.54 -24.47
CA GLY A 85 -10.43 2.79 -24.04
C GLY A 85 -11.82 2.61 -23.43
N THR A 86 -12.72 3.57 -23.67
CA THR A 86 -14.03 3.66 -22.98
C THR A 86 -15.06 2.62 -23.42
N LEU A 87 -14.75 1.80 -24.43
CA LEU A 87 -15.66 0.75 -24.92
C LEU A 87 -15.77 -0.42 -23.93
N TYR A 88 -14.81 -0.54 -23.01
CA TYR A 88 -14.66 -1.73 -22.19
C TYR A 88 -14.71 -1.43 -20.69
N ASN A 89 -15.61 -0.53 -20.30
CA ASN A 89 -15.78 -0.13 -18.90
C ASN A 89 -16.09 -1.33 -18.00
N VAL A 90 -15.54 -1.32 -16.79
CA VAL A 90 -15.92 -2.26 -15.74
C VAL A 90 -17.38 -2.02 -15.37
N SER A 91 -18.22 -3.04 -15.49
CA SER A 91 -19.64 -2.98 -15.17
C SER A 91 -19.92 -3.36 -13.72
N SER A 92 -19.11 -4.25 -13.15
CA SER A 92 -19.18 -4.60 -11.73
C SER A 92 -17.87 -5.19 -11.21
N VAL A 93 -17.63 -4.97 -9.93
CA VAL A 93 -16.58 -5.64 -9.16
C VAL A 93 -17.21 -6.17 -7.88
N THR A 94 -17.00 -7.45 -7.59
CA THR A 94 -17.49 -8.07 -6.35
C THR A 94 -16.40 -8.86 -5.65
N TYR A 95 -16.49 -8.97 -4.33
CA TYR A 95 -15.68 -9.87 -3.53
C TYR A 95 -16.56 -10.59 -2.51
N ASN A 96 -16.62 -11.92 -2.57
CA ASN A 96 -17.57 -12.71 -1.77
C ASN A 96 -19.03 -12.21 -1.88
N GLY A 97 -19.44 -11.81 -3.09
CA GLY A 97 -20.77 -11.22 -3.34
C GLY A 97 -20.96 -9.78 -2.84
N GLN A 98 -19.98 -9.19 -2.14
CA GLN A 98 -20.05 -7.78 -1.75
C GLN A 98 -19.65 -6.88 -2.93
N PRO A 99 -20.49 -5.91 -3.32
CA PRO A 99 -20.18 -5.01 -4.41
C PRO A 99 -19.14 -3.97 -3.98
N ALA A 100 -18.06 -3.85 -4.75
CA ALA A 100 -17.12 -2.76 -4.59
C ALA A 100 -17.69 -1.45 -5.18
N GLN A 101 -17.20 -0.33 -4.68
CA GLN A 101 -17.58 1.01 -5.09
C GLN A 101 -16.49 1.61 -5.95
N TYR A 102 -16.87 2.29 -7.03
CA TYR A 102 -15.94 3.00 -7.90
C TYR A 102 -15.22 4.13 -7.15
N VAL A 103 -13.92 4.31 -7.40
CA VAL A 103 -13.08 5.37 -6.81
C VAL A 103 -12.69 6.41 -7.84
N GLY A 104 -12.13 5.96 -8.97
CA GLY A 104 -11.61 6.86 -10.00
C GLY A 104 -10.97 6.09 -11.16
N ARG A 105 -10.78 6.78 -12.28
CA ARG A 105 -10.16 6.22 -13.48
C ARG A 105 -9.50 7.29 -14.33
N ASP A 106 -8.57 6.84 -15.15
CA ASP A 106 -8.13 7.59 -16.32
C ASP A 106 -8.03 6.68 -17.55
N SER A 107 -8.07 7.30 -18.72
CA SER A 107 -7.99 6.62 -20.01
C SER A 107 -7.25 7.52 -20.99
N ASN A 108 -6.26 6.96 -21.69
CA ASN A 108 -5.62 7.65 -22.81
C ASN A 108 -6.46 7.57 -24.12
N GLY A 109 -7.78 7.77 -24.01
CA GLY A 109 -8.72 7.84 -25.12
C GLY A 109 -8.73 6.64 -26.08
N GLY A 110 -9.49 6.75 -27.17
CA GLY A 110 -9.46 5.81 -28.31
C GLY A 110 -9.48 4.33 -27.92
N ASN A 111 -8.45 3.60 -28.39
CA ASN A 111 -8.17 2.21 -28.02
C ASN A 111 -7.07 2.08 -26.96
N GLY A 112 -6.70 3.18 -26.29
CA GLY A 112 -5.59 3.20 -25.35
C GLY A 112 -5.90 2.54 -24.02
N ILE A 113 -4.91 2.55 -23.13
CA ILE A 113 -5.04 1.94 -21.81
C ILE A 113 -6.03 2.71 -20.92
N ILE A 114 -6.88 1.97 -20.21
CA ILE A 114 -7.71 2.47 -19.11
C ILE A 114 -7.21 1.88 -17.79
N THR A 115 -7.10 2.72 -16.77
CA THR A 115 -6.81 2.31 -15.39
C THR A 115 -7.96 2.75 -14.51
N GLU A 116 -8.55 1.84 -13.73
CA GLU A 116 -9.59 2.15 -12.75
C GLU A 116 -9.20 1.65 -11.36
N ILE A 117 -9.67 2.33 -10.32
CA ILE A 117 -9.64 1.87 -8.93
C ILE A 117 -11.06 1.74 -8.39
N TRP A 118 -11.31 0.63 -7.70
CA TRP A 118 -12.51 0.30 -6.97
C TRP A 118 -12.16 -0.01 -5.51
N LYS A 119 -13.10 0.19 -4.59
CA LYS A 119 -12.90 -0.05 -3.16
C LYS A 119 -13.97 -0.92 -2.54
N LEU A 120 -13.60 -1.71 -1.54
CA LEU A 120 -14.53 -2.34 -0.62
C LEU A 120 -14.07 -2.06 0.82
N VAL A 121 -14.95 -1.45 1.62
CA VAL A 121 -14.69 -1.18 3.04
C VAL A 121 -15.12 -2.39 3.85
N ALA A 122 -14.32 -2.75 4.87
CA ALA A 122 -14.52 -3.95 5.68
C ALA A 122 -14.74 -5.25 4.85
N PRO A 123 -13.88 -5.55 3.83
CA PRO A 123 -14.00 -6.80 3.08
C PRO A 123 -14.04 -8.02 4.03
N THR A 124 -14.81 -9.04 3.66
CA THR A 124 -14.92 -10.26 4.48
C THR A 124 -13.56 -10.96 4.59
N SER A 125 -13.13 -11.30 5.80
CA SER A 125 -11.87 -12.07 5.98
C SER A 125 -12.04 -13.50 5.50
N GLY A 126 -10.99 -14.05 4.90
CA GLY A 126 -10.94 -15.39 4.32
C GLY A 126 -10.48 -15.36 2.87
N THR A 127 -10.45 -16.54 2.25
CA THR A 127 -10.12 -16.69 0.84
C THR A 127 -11.41 -16.70 0.02
N TYR A 128 -11.58 -15.66 -0.80
CA TYR A 128 -12.70 -15.53 -1.73
C TYR A 128 -12.22 -14.97 -3.07
N ASN A 129 -13.12 -14.96 -4.04
CA ASN A 129 -12.84 -14.45 -5.36
C ASN A 129 -13.21 -12.97 -5.46
N VAL A 130 -12.27 -12.16 -5.97
CA VAL A 130 -12.60 -10.91 -6.62
C VAL A 130 -13.05 -11.24 -8.05
N VAL A 131 -14.24 -10.78 -8.42
CA VAL A 131 -14.80 -10.98 -9.76
C VAL A 131 -15.01 -9.61 -10.39
N VAL A 132 -14.26 -9.33 -11.45
CA VAL A 132 -14.38 -8.12 -12.27
C VAL A 132 -15.11 -8.49 -13.54
N THR A 133 -16.18 -7.78 -13.86
CA THR A 133 -16.96 -7.99 -15.08
C THR A 133 -16.95 -6.70 -15.89
N TRP A 134 -16.79 -6.83 -17.20
CA TRP A 134 -16.81 -5.73 -18.15
C TRP A 134 -18.08 -5.73 -18.98
N ALA A 135 -18.43 -4.57 -19.54
CA ALA A 135 -19.62 -4.43 -20.39
C ALA A 135 -19.47 -5.11 -21.77
N GLY A 136 -18.24 -5.45 -22.17
CA GLY A 136 -17.90 -6.12 -23.42
C GLY A 136 -16.63 -6.97 -23.25
N GLU A 137 -16.31 -7.73 -24.29
CA GLU A 137 -15.15 -8.65 -24.32
C GLU A 137 -13.84 -7.87 -24.49
N HIS A 138 -12.83 -8.17 -23.67
CA HIS A 138 -11.51 -7.54 -23.70
C HIS A 138 -10.57 -8.31 -24.62
N ASN A 139 -10.47 -7.89 -25.88
CA ASN A 139 -9.67 -8.61 -26.88
C ASN A 139 -8.20 -8.17 -26.97
N TYR A 140 -7.73 -7.43 -25.96
CA TYR A 140 -6.39 -6.83 -25.92
C TYR A 140 -5.69 -7.08 -24.59
N GLY A 141 -6.20 -8.02 -23.80
CA GLY A 141 -5.72 -8.37 -22.48
C GLY A 141 -6.23 -7.44 -21.38
N CYS A 142 -6.44 -8.02 -20.22
CA CYS A 142 -6.82 -7.33 -19.01
C CYS A 142 -5.92 -7.72 -17.83
N VAL A 143 -5.80 -6.82 -16.87
CA VAL A 143 -5.08 -7.03 -15.61
C VAL A 143 -5.99 -6.60 -14.47
N VAL A 144 -6.00 -7.39 -13.40
CA VAL A 144 -6.63 -7.04 -12.12
C VAL A 144 -5.59 -7.18 -11.03
N GLY A 145 -5.35 -6.10 -10.30
CA GLY A 145 -4.59 -6.07 -9.06
C GLY A 145 -5.52 -5.90 -7.88
N VAL A 146 -5.28 -6.65 -6.80
CA VAL A 146 -6.04 -6.58 -5.55
C VAL A 146 -5.07 -6.36 -4.42
N ILE A 147 -5.32 -5.36 -3.58
CA ILE A 147 -4.57 -5.12 -2.35
C ILE A 147 -5.54 -4.90 -1.20
N THR A 148 -5.25 -5.52 -0.05
CA THR A 148 -5.95 -5.25 1.20
C THR A 148 -5.04 -4.54 2.18
N PHE A 149 -5.66 -3.67 2.97
CA PHE A 149 -5.05 -2.92 4.05
C PHE A 149 -5.77 -3.21 5.36
N THR A 150 -5.08 -2.97 6.47
CA THR A 150 -5.66 -2.88 7.82
C THR A 150 -5.37 -1.51 8.42
N GLY A 151 -6.07 -1.13 9.49
CA GLY A 151 -5.88 0.17 10.15
C GLY A 151 -6.44 1.37 9.37
N VAL A 152 -7.40 1.15 8.47
CA VAL A 152 -7.98 2.19 7.59
C VAL A 152 -9.30 2.73 8.15
N ASN A 153 -9.57 4.02 7.99
CA ASN A 153 -10.83 4.65 8.36
C ASN A 153 -12.03 3.95 7.69
N GLN A 154 -12.97 3.43 8.50
CA GLN A 154 -14.11 2.67 7.96
C GLN A 154 -15.30 3.56 7.53
N THR A 155 -15.26 4.87 7.75
CA THR A 155 -16.31 5.79 7.31
C THR A 155 -15.84 6.66 6.14
N THR A 156 -14.59 7.10 6.18
CA THR A 156 -13.95 7.95 5.17
C THR A 156 -12.57 7.38 4.80
N PRO A 157 -12.51 6.20 4.16
CA PRO A 157 -11.26 5.46 3.94
C PRO A 157 -10.27 6.14 3.01
N LEU A 158 -10.75 7.03 2.14
CA LEU A 158 -9.97 7.61 1.05
C LEU A 158 -10.03 9.14 1.02
N GLY A 159 -8.97 9.74 0.48
CA GLY A 159 -8.96 11.12 0.00
C GLY A 159 -9.54 11.25 -1.41
N THR A 160 -9.25 12.38 -2.05
CA THR A 160 -9.63 12.62 -3.45
C THR A 160 -8.68 11.86 -4.37
N ALA A 161 -9.21 11.06 -5.28
CA ALA A 161 -8.40 10.44 -6.33
C ALA A 161 -7.92 11.50 -7.33
N VAL A 162 -6.67 11.37 -7.75
CA VAL A 162 -6.05 12.20 -8.78
C VAL A 162 -5.55 11.30 -9.90
N THR A 163 -5.58 11.83 -11.13
CA THR A 163 -5.30 11.03 -12.31
C THR A 163 -4.45 11.80 -13.31
N ALA A 164 -3.76 11.04 -14.15
CA ALA A 164 -3.11 11.55 -15.35
C ALA A 164 -3.04 10.45 -16.41
N ASN A 165 -2.83 10.86 -17.66
CA ASN A 165 -2.57 9.99 -18.78
C ASN A 165 -1.60 10.67 -19.76
N GLY A 166 -1.02 9.89 -20.66
CA GLY A 166 -0.13 10.42 -21.69
C GLY A 166 0.52 9.32 -22.52
N ASP A 167 1.36 9.75 -23.46
CA ASP A 167 2.19 8.88 -24.31
C ASP A 167 3.65 9.31 -24.13
N SER A 168 4.38 8.56 -23.31
CA SER A 168 5.77 8.88 -22.93
C SER A 168 6.44 7.70 -22.21
N GLN A 169 7.65 7.91 -21.71
CA GLN A 169 8.41 7.00 -20.83
C GLN A 169 8.13 7.19 -19.32
N LEU A 170 7.19 8.06 -18.95
CA LEU A 170 6.96 8.47 -17.57
C LEU A 170 5.47 8.75 -17.30
N ALA A 171 4.85 7.90 -16.49
CA ALA A 171 3.59 8.22 -15.81
C ALA A 171 3.89 9.00 -14.53
N THR A 172 3.14 10.07 -14.25
CA THR A 172 3.27 10.82 -12.99
C THR A 172 2.01 11.56 -12.60
N VAL A 173 1.75 11.65 -11.29
CA VAL A 173 0.73 12.49 -10.68
C VAL A 173 1.17 12.99 -9.31
N ASN A 174 0.71 14.19 -8.93
CA ASN A 174 0.91 14.76 -7.60
C ASN A 174 -0.36 14.60 -6.76
N VAL A 175 -0.21 14.03 -5.57
CA VAL A 175 -1.30 13.71 -4.64
C VAL A 175 -1.17 14.58 -3.39
N SER A 176 -2.23 15.30 -3.02
CA SER A 176 -2.31 15.95 -1.71
C SER A 176 -2.72 14.93 -0.66
N SER A 177 -1.90 14.75 0.38
CA SER A 177 -2.12 13.79 1.46
C SER A 177 -1.63 14.35 2.82
N SER A 178 -1.68 13.56 3.88
CA SER A 178 -1.22 13.91 5.23
C SER A 178 -0.16 12.92 5.72
N THR A 179 0.69 13.31 6.67
CA THR A 179 1.83 12.48 7.13
C THR A 179 1.45 11.17 7.83
N ASP A 180 0.20 11.03 8.23
CA ASP A 180 -0.40 9.85 8.84
C ASP A 180 -1.20 8.99 7.85
N GLU A 181 -1.33 9.44 6.60
CA GLU A 181 -1.96 8.71 5.51
C GLU A 181 -0.94 7.87 4.73
N LEU A 182 -1.44 7.01 3.86
CA LEU A 182 -0.66 6.30 2.85
C LEU A 182 -1.21 6.68 1.47
N VAL A 183 -0.37 6.89 0.47
CA VAL A 183 -0.83 7.07 -0.92
C VAL A 183 -0.72 5.73 -1.64
N PHE A 184 -1.79 5.30 -2.29
CA PHE A 184 -1.81 4.15 -3.20
C PHE A 184 -1.96 4.65 -4.63
N ASP A 185 -1.19 4.08 -5.56
CA ASP A 185 -1.38 4.30 -6.98
C ASP A 185 -1.48 3.01 -7.78
N ALA A 186 -2.07 3.15 -8.96
CA ALA A 186 -2.28 2.13 -9.95
C ALA A 186 -1.95 2.74 -11.30
N THR A 187 -1.09 2.11 -12.09
CA THR A 187 -0.75 2.56 -13.44
C THR A 187 -0.81 1.42 -14.45
N GLY A 188 -1.39 1.72 -15.61
CA GLY A 188 -1.41 0.84 -16.77
C GLY A 188 -0.60 1.43 -17.90
N GLN A 189 0.02 0.57 -18.69
CA GLN A 189 0.62 0.91 -19.97
C GLN A 189 0.15 -0.05 -21.08
N ASP A 190 0.00 0.46 -22.30
CA ASP A 190 -0.18 -0.36 -23.50
C ASP A 190 1.17 -0.99 -23.87
N ASN A 191 1.25 -2.31 -23.86
CA ASN A 191 2.51 -3.01 -23.97
C ASN A 191 2.35 -4.42 -24.53
N LYS A 192 2.63 -4.60 -25.83
CA LYS A 192 2.93 -5.91 -26.41
C LYS A 192 4.42 -6.22 -26.50
N ASP A 193 5.22 -5.20 -26.79
CA ASP A 193 6.59 -5.36 -27.30
C ASP A 193 7.67 -4.75 -26.37
N VAL A 194 7.26 -4.16 -25.24
CA VAL A 194 8.13 -3.54 -24.23
C VAL A 194 8.38 -4.54 -23.10
N THR A 195 9.52 -5.22 -23.14
CA THR A 195 9.92 -6.15 -22.07
C THR A 195 10.41 -5.45 -20.81
N SER A 196 10.51 -4.11 -20.79
CA SER A 196 11.01 -3.39 -19.62
C SER A 196 10.03 -3.42 -18.45
N ASP A 197 10.57 -3.61 -17.25
CA ASP A 197 9.82 -3.46 -16.01
C ASP A 197 9.37 -2.03 -15.80
N MET A 198 8.18 -1.89 -15.21
CA MET A 198 7.70 -0.59 -14.75
C MET A 198 8.43 -0.29 -13.44
N THR A 199 9.22 0.78 -13.41
CA THR A 199 10.04 1.14 -12.26
C THR A 199 9.34 2.24 -11.47
N PRO A 200 8.96 2.01 -10.21
CA PRO A 200 8.33 3.05 -9.39
C PRO A 200 9.33 4.18 -9.09
N GLY A 201 8.81 5.37 -8.84
CA GLY A 201 9.60 6.52 -8.42
C GLY A 201 10.30 6.34 -7.07
N ALA A 202 11.12 7.32 -6.70
CA ALA A 202 11.79 7.32 -5.41
C ALA A 202 10.77 7.30 -4.26
N ASN A 203 11.07 6.58 -3.18
CA ASN A 203 10.23 6.40 -1.98
C ASN A 203 8.92 5.61 -2.16
N GLN A 204 8.54 5.30 -3.39
CA GLN A 204 7.43 4.38 -3.66
C GLN A 204 7.87 2.93 -3.41
N THR A 205 7.02 2.17 -2.73
CA THR A 205 7.14 0.72 -2.54
C THR A 205 6.23 0.01 -3.53
N GLN A 206 6.81 -0.66 -4.51
CA GLN A 206 6.05 -1.50 -5.44
C GLN A 206 5.31 -2.61 -4.70
N GLN A 207 4.00 -2.73 -4.97
CA GLN A 207 3.15 -3.78 -4.42
C GLN A 207 3.04 -4.95 -5.39
N TRP A 208 2.91 -4.66 -6.69
CA TRP A 208 2.92 -5.66 -7.74
C TRP A 208 3.13 -4.99 -9.11
N GLN A 209 3.51 -5.81 -10.09
CA GLN A 209 3.35 -5.52 -11.52
C GLN A 209 3.08 -6.83 -12.24
N VAL A 210 2.29 -6.78 -13.31
CA VAL A 210 2.03 -7.96 -14.12
C VAL A 210 1.72 -7.56 -15.56
N LEU A 211 2.23 -8.34 -16.50
CA LEU A 211 1.98 -8.22 -17.93
C LEU A 211 0.91 -9.26 -18.29
N SER A 212 -0.16 -8.84 -18.95
CA SER A 212 -1.16 -9.74 -19.51
C SER A 212 -0.58 -10.51 -20.71
N PRO A 213 -1.23 -11.59 -21.17
CA PRO A 213 -0.80 -12.33 -22.35
C PRO A 213 -0.75 -11.51 -23.66
N SER A 214 -1.33 -10.31 -23.68
CA SER A 214 -1.51 -9.47 -24.87
C SER A 214 -0.88 -8.09 -24.72
N TYR A 215 -1.65 -7.02 -24.45
CA TYR A 215 -1.18 -5.63 -24.53
C TYR A 215 -1.30 -4.86 -23.22
N ALA A 216 -1.81 -5.45 -22.14
CA ALA A 216 -2.04 -4.69 -20.91
C ALA A 216 -0.95 -5.04 -19.89
N LYS A 217 -0.17 -4.05 -19.46
CA LYS A 217 0.67 -4.18 -18.25
C LYS A 217 0.12 -3.26 -17.18
N GLY A 218 -0.06 -3.79 -15.98
CA GLY A 218 -0.44 -3.02 -14.81
C GLY A 218 0.65 -3.05 -13.75
N ALA A 219 0.72 -2.01 -12.95
CA ALA A 219 1.53 -1.96 -11.74
C ALA A 219 0.86 -1.10 -10.66
N ALA A 220 1.20 -1.35 -9.41
CA ALA A 220 0.76 -0.52 -8.29
C ALA A 220 1.83 -0.39 -7.22
N SER A 221 1.80 0.74 -6.51
CA SER A 221 2.72 1.03 -5.42
C SER A 221 2.03 1.78 -4.29
N THR A 222 2.76 1.92 -3.20
CA THR A 222 2.38 2.79 -2.09
C THR A 222 3.53 3.71 -1.70
N GLU A 223 3.21 4.86 -1.13
CA GLU A 223 4.18 5.79 -0.55
C GLU A 223 3.59 6.40 0.73
N ALA A 224 4.46 6.76 1.68
CA ALA A 224 4.03 7.47 2.88
C ALA A 224 3.39 8.82 2.51
N GLY A 225 2.31 9.19 3.20
CA GLY A 225 1.64 10.45 2.95
C GLY A 225 2.49 11.67 3.30
N ALA A 226 2.27 12.76 2.57
CA ALA A 226 2.86 14.07 2.78
C ALA A 226 1.95 15.13 2.14
N ALA A 227 2.20 16.41 2.44
CA ALA A 227 1.43 17.53 1.86
C ALA A 227 1.35 17.47 0.32
N THR A 228 2.40 16.94 -0.32
CA THR A 228 2.38 16.51 -1.71
C THR A 228 3.24 15.27 -1.85
N VAL A 229 2.67 14.21 -2.42
CA VAL A 229 3.33 12.95 -2.76
C VAL A 229 3.33 12.82 -4.27
N THR A 230 4.49 12.61 -4.87
CA THR A 230 4.62 12.42 -6.33
C THR A 230 4.67 10.93 -6.62
N MET A 231 3.57 10.38 -7.13
CA MET A 231 3.52 9.01 -7.60
C MET A 231 3.97 8.97 -9.05
N SER A 232 4.93 8.11 -9.39
CA SER A 232 5.49 8.03 -10.74
C SER A 232 5.99 6.64 -11.11
N TRP A 233 6.01 6.36 -12.41
CA TRP A 233 6.51 5.12 -12.98
C TRP A 233 7.27 5.41 -14.26
N SER A 234 8.41 4.76 -14.43
CA SER A 234 9.28 4.92 -15.60
C SER A 234 9.57 3.60 -16.29
N TRP A 235 9.85 3.68 -17.60
CA TRP A 235 10.19 2.56 -18.48
C TRP A 235 11.02 3.07 -19.68
N THR A 236 11.35 2.20 -20.64
CA THR A 236 12.40 2.50 -21.63
C THR A 236 11.93 2.97 -23.00
N THR A 237 10.63 2.91 -23.31
CA THR A 237 10.06 3.24 -24.63
C THR A 237 8.77 4.02 -24.49
N ASP A 238 8.51 4.99 -25.36
CA ASP A 238 7.23 5.72 -25.32
C ASP A 238 6.06 4.74 -25.52
N THR A 239 5.05 4.88 -24.67
CA THR A 239 3.78 4.17 -24.80
C THR A 239 2.67 4.93 -24.09
N GLU A 240 1.44 4.65 -24.48
CA GLU A 240 0.23 5.14 -23.82
C GLU A 240 0.14 4.59 -22.39
N TRP A 241 -0.08 5.49 -21.44
CA TRP A 241 -0.25 5.17 -20.03
C TRP A 241 -1.43 5.91 -19.41
N ALA A 242 -1.93 5.33 -18.32
CA ALA A 242 -2.89 5.95 -17.41
C ALA A 242 -2.44 5.66 -15.98
N ILE A 243 -2.58 6.64 -15.09
CA ILE A 243 -2.30 6.50 -13.65
C ILE A 243 -3.44 7.06 -12.83
N VAL A 244 -3.78 6.36 -11.75
CA VAL A 244 -4.76 6.79 -10.75
C VAL A 244 -4.09 6.63 -9.39
N ALA A 245 -4.12 7.68 -8.59
CA ALA A 245 -3.59 7.65 -7.22
C ALA A 245 -4.63 8.19 -6.23
N VAL A 246 -4.62 7.66 -5.00
CA VAL A 246 -5.57 8.03 -3.96
C VAL A 246 -4.94 7.93 -2.57
N PRO A 247 -5.13 8.93 -1.69
CA PRO A 247 -4.77 8.80 -0.27
C PRO A 247 -5.68 7.79 0.44
N VAL A 248 -5.09 6.97 1.30
CA VAL A 248 -5.71 6.03 2.22
C VAL A 248 -5.59 6.61 3.62
N LYS A 249 -6.72 6.72 4.32
CA LYS A 249 -6.82 7.40 5.61
C LYS A 249 -6.75 6.42 6.78
N PRO A 250 -5.96 6.69 7.83
CA PRO A 250 -5.87 5.81 8.99
C PRO A 250 -7.18 5.81 9.77
N ALA A 251 -7.44 4.73 10.50
CA ALA A 251 -8.54 4.70 11.45
C ALA A 251 -8.32 5.74 12.58
N PRO A 252 -9.40 6.33 13.13
CA PRO A 252 -9.31 7.29 14.23
C PRO A 252 -8.72 6.71 15.52
#